data_AF-A0A4T0BYJ6-F1
#
_entry.id   AF-A0A4T0BYJ6-F1
#
_cell.length_a   1.000
_cell.length_b   1.000
_cell.length_c   1.000
_cell.angle_alpha   90.00
_cell.angle_beta   90.00
_cell.angle_gamma   90.00
#
_symmetry.space_group_name_H-M   'P 1'
#
loop_
_entity.id
_entity.type
_entity.pdbx_description
1 polymer ?
#
loop_
_entity_poly.entity_id
_entity_poly.type
_entity_poly.pdbx_seq_one_letter_code
_entity_poly.pdbx_strand_id
1 'polypeptide(L)'
;MDALMIHTLIQSRYSIFDACGELPFSIIFGLCRNSTDDIDPRALVVDISGSALDVPYALANELLKSHGINTLRSDKQRLKDANISTSPSRTRFITLPSPVGRTKHYKECFTIFEYRIDADSELASLLQPGKEYSIKLASKDLGIKWWTYVDDPQASLSEEQISQSSEPAKLLNSKPSAGHATFTVVDSVPWPPEVSTRMYMIPATEITAE
;
A
#
# COMPACT_ATOMS: atom_id res chain seq x y z
N MET A 1 20.92 -18.79 6.08
CA MET A 1 19.52 -18.41 6.29
C MET A 1 18.91 -18.34 4.91
N ASP A 2 17.93 -19.19 4.65
CA ASP A 2 17.20 -19.14 3.40
C ASP A 2 16.35 -17.87 3.38
N ALA A 3 16.39 -17.16 2.25
CA ALA A 3 15.67 -15.92 2.05
C ALA A 3 14.93 -16.00 0.72
N LEU A 4 13.65 -15.65 0.74
CA LEU A 4 12.85 -15.51 -0.46
C LEU A 4 12.87 -14.03 -0.87
N MET A 5 13.31 -13.78 -2.10
CA MET A 5 13.52 -12.43 -2.60
C MET A 5 12.24 -11.89 -3.23
N ILE A 6 11.82 -10.71 -2.77
CA ILE A 6 10.64 -9.99 -3.26
C ILE A 6 11.10 -8.68 -3.90
N HIS A 7 10.78 -8.46 -5.18
CA HIS A 7 10.90 -7.13 -5.76
C HIS A 7 9.83 -6.23 -5.16
N THR A 8 10.27 -5.18 -4.48
CA THR A 8 9.39 -4.17 -3.88
C THR A 8 9.51 -2.84 -4.62
N LEU A 9 8.38 -2.18 -4.82
CA LEU A 9 8.26 -0.80 -5.29
C LEU A 9 7.48 0.01 -4.25
N ILE A 10 7.97 1.20 -3.90
CA ILE A 10 7.27 2.18 -3.06
C ILE A 10 7.15 3.48 -3.86
N GLN A 11 5.95 4.00 -3.96
CA GLN A 11 5.66 5.30 -4.58
C GLN A 11 4.43 5.93 -3.94
N SER A 12 4.28 7.24 -4.06
CA SER A 12 3.04 7.93 -3.72
C SER A 12 2.10 7.88 -4.93
N ARG A 13 0.79 7.74 -4.69
CA ARG A 13 -0.21 7.80 -5.76
C ARG A 13 -0.25 9.17 -6.42
N TYR A 14 -0.10 10.22 -5.61
CA TYR A 14 -0.02 11.62 -6.02
C TYR A 14 1.20 12.28 -5.37
N SER A 15 1.65 13.40 -5.93
CA SER A 15 2.69 14.22 -5.29
C SER A 15 2.15 15.15 -4.20
N ILE A 16 0.83 15.15 -3.96
CA ILE A 16 0.15 16.07 -3.04
C ILE A 16 -0.72 15.27 -2.07
N PHE A 17 -0.55 15.53 -0.78
CA PHE A 17 -1.47 15.11 0.28
C PHE A 17 -2.34 16.30 0.68
N ASP A 18 -3.66 16.15 0.55
CA ASP A 18 -4.66 17.15 0.93
C ASP A 18 -5.05 16.94 2.40
N ALA A 19 -4.69 17.90 3.27
CA ALA A 19 -4.97 17.82 4.70
C ALA A 19 -6.47 17.95 5.02
N CYS A 20 -7.29 18.53 4.12
CA CYS A 20 -8.74 18.56 4.26
C CYS A 20 -9.40 17.21 3.95
N GLY A 21 -8.70 16.30 3.26
CA GLY A 21 -9.17 14.96 2.96
C GLY A 21 -10.13 14.84 1.76
N GLU A 22 -10.29 15.89 0.95
CA GLU A 22 -11.12 15.83 -0.26
C GLU A 22 -10.44 15.02 -1.35
N LEU A 23 -9.12 15.17 -1.52
CA LEU A 23 -8.32 14.33 -2.41
C LEU A 23 -7.80 13.08 -1.66
N PRO A 24 -8.26 11.86 -2.01
CA PRO A 24 -7.76 10.65 -1.38
C PRO A 24 -6.27 10.46 -1.68
N PHE A 25 -5.50 10.09 -0.67
CA PHE A 25 -4.08 9.85 -0.81
C PHE A 25 -3.70 8.45 -0.37
N SER A 26 -2.82 7.81 -1.13
CA SER A 26 -2.27 6.50 -0.78
C SER A 26 -0.77 6.40 -1.07
N ILE A 27 -0.09 5.63 -0.23
CA ILE A 27 1.24 5.09 -0.51
C ILE A 27 1.03 3.74 -1.19
N ILE A 28 1.60 3.60 -2.37
CA ILE A 28 1.49 2.40 -3.21
C ILE A 28 2.72 1.52 -2.97
N PHE A 29 2.46 0.26 -2.64
CA PHE A 29 3.43 -0.81 -2.56
C PHE A 29 3.21 -1.80 -3.70
N GLY A 30 4.18 -1.96 -4.57
CA GLY A 30 4.21 -3.04 -5.57
C GLY A 30 5.08 -4.17 -5.09
N LEU A 31 4.56 -5.41 -5.09
CA LEU A 31 5.30 -6.60 -4.65
C LEU A 31 5.28 -7.67 -5.74
N CYS A 32 6.45 -8.24 -6.03
CA CYS A 32 6.56 -9.32 -7.02
C CYS A 32 7.63 -10.32 -6.58
N ARG A 33 7.30 -11.60 -6.53
CA ARG A 33 8.26 -12.67 -6.23
C ARG A 33 9.37 -12.71 -7.27
N ASN A 34 10.64 -12.76 -6.83
CA ASN A 34 11.80 -12.79 -7.72
C ASN A 34 11.95 -14.18 -8.35
N SER A 35 11.91 -14.27 -9.67
CA SER A 35 11.84 -15.54 -10.40
C SER A 35 13.13 -16.36 -10.43
N THR A 36 14.28 -15.77 -10.12
CA THR A 36 15.57 -16.46 -10.30
C THR A 36 15.82 -17.54 -9.25
N ASP A 37 15.34 -17.32 -8.02
CA ASP A 37 15.62 -18.18 -6.86
C ASP A 37 14.36 -18.90 -6.34
N ASP A 38 13.20 -18.53 -6.87
CA ASP A 38 11.89 -19.01 -6.45
C ASP A 38 11.27 -19.86 -7.56
N ILE A 39 11.17 -21.15 -7.30
CA ILE A 39 10.64 -22.16 -8.23
C ILE A 39 9.30 -22.74 -7.74
N ASP A 40 8.72 -22.21 -6.66
CA ASP A 40 7.49 -22.78 -6.11
C ASP A 40 6.28 -22.37 -6.98
N PRO A 41 5.53 -23.34 -7.55
CA PRO A 41 4.40 -23.06 -8.44
C PRO A 41 3.18 -22.49 -7.70
N ARG A 42 3.12 -22.62 -6.37
CA ARG A 42 1.99 -22.17 -5.55
C ARG A 42 2.03 -20.67 -5.36
N ALA A 43 0.89 -20.05 -5.06
CA ALA A 43 0.87 -18.65 -4.68
C ALA A 43 1.41 -18.46 -3.26
N LEU A 44 1.92 -17.27 -2.96
CA LEU A 44 2.46 -16.93 -1.64
C LEU A 44 1.48 -16.01 -0.92
N VAL A 45 0.97 -16.41 0.23
CA VAL A 45 0.16 -15.53 1.09
C VAL A 45 1.02 -14.99 2.20
N VAL A 46 0.90 -13.68 2.45
CA VAL A 46 1.72 -12.95 3.39
C VAL A 46 0.81 -12.18 4.35
N ASP A 47 1.07 -12.30 5.66
CA ASP A 47 0.50 -11.40 6.66
C ASP A 47 1.30 -10.11 6.70
N ILE A 48 0.67 -9.00 6.34
CA ILE A 48 1.33 -7.69 6.29
C ILE A 48 1.31 -6.97 7.64
N SER A 49 0.62 -7.51 8.65
CA SER A 49 0.57 -6.93 9.98
C SER A 49 1.96 -6.80 10.61
N GLY A 50 2.29 -5.58 11.05
CA GLY A 50 3.58 -5.31 11.66
C GLY A 50 4.78 -5.46 10.71
N SER A 51 4.55 -5.33 9.39
CA SER A 51 5.59 -5.36 8.35
C SER A 51 5.86 -3.95 7.81
N ALA A 52 6.76 -3.83 6.83
CA ALA A 52 7.01 -2.59 6.09
C ALA A 52 5.80 -2.05 5.31
N LEU A 53 4.76 -2.87 5.08
CA LEU A 53 3.51 -2.47 4.42
C LEU A 53 2.49 -1.89 5.40
N ASP A 54 2.65 -2.17 6.70
CA ASP A 54 1.88 -1.54 7.77
C ASP A 54 2.53 -0.20 8.14
N VAL A 55 2.23 0.84 7.35
CA VAL A 55 2.99 2.11 7.36
C VAL A 55 3.17 2.73 8.75
N PRO A 56 2.13 2.88 9.61
CA PRO A 56 2.29 3.44 10.95
C PRO A 56 3.25 2.61 11.80
N TYR A 57 3.04 1.29 11.82
CA TYR A 57 3.91 0.37 12.55
C TYR A 57 5.35 0.43 12.03
N ALA A 58 5.51 0.46 10.70
CA ALA A 58 6.80 0.44 10.04
C ALA A 58 7.61 1.71 10.31
N LEU A 59 6.97 2.87 10.36
CA LEU A 59 7.62 4.12 10.76
C LEU A 59 8.01 4.09 12.24
N ALA A 60 7.13 3.60 13.11
CA ALA A 60 7.39 3.53 14.55
C ALA A 60 8.49 2.53 14.95
N ASN A 61 8.67 1.47 14.16
CA ASN A 61 9.66 0.41 14.38
C ASN A 61 10.82 0.44 13.37
N GLU A 62 10.97 1.55 12.63
CA GLU A 62 12.11 1.82 11.77
C GLU A 62 12.31 0.80 10.64
N LEU A 63 11.23 0.14 10.19
CA LEU A 63 11.18 -0.63 8.94
C LEU A 63 11.04 0.31 7.73
N LEU A 64 10.39 1.46 7.93
CA LEU A 64 10.38 2.59 7.00
C LEU A 64 11.16 3.76 7.61
N LYS A 65 11.87 4.48 6.75
CA LYS A 65 12.48 5.78 7.07
C LYS A 65 11.65 6.88 6.44
N SER A 66 11.34 7.89 7.23
CA SER A 66 10.69 9.12 6.78
C SER A 66 11.66 10.30 6.83
N HIS A 67 11.65 11.12 5.80
CA HIS A 67 12.13 12.50 5.85
C HIS A 67 10.94 13.43 6.14
N GLY A 68 11.13 14.46 6.95
CA GLY A 68 10.10 15.44 7.32
C GLY A 68 9.21 15.03 8.50
N ILE A 69 9.01 13.74 8.76
CA ILE A 69 8.31 13.27 9.97
C ILE A 69 9.33 13.16 11.11
N ASN A 70 9.21 14.02 12.12
CA ASN A 70 10.01 13.94 13.34
C ASN A 70 9.16 13.27 14.43
N THR A 71 9.20 11.94 14.52
CA THR A 71 8.39 11.20 15.49
C THR A 71 9.00 11.34 16.88
N LEU A 72 8.35 12.06 17.79
CA LEU A 72 8.66 11.97 19.21
C LEU A 72 8.33 10.57 19.74
N ARG A 73 8.82 10.22 20.93
CA ARG A 73 8.53 8.91 21.54
C ARG A 73 7.02 8.66 21.69
N SER A 74 6.26 9.69 22.05
CA SER A 74 4.78 9.64 22.14
C SER A 74 4.15 9.31 20.79
N ASP A 75 4.65 9.90 19.71
CA ASP A 75 4.11 9.70 18.36
C ASP A 75 4.42 8.28 17.87
N LYS A 76 5.60 7.75 18.20
CA LYS A 76 5.93 6.34 17.91
C LYS A 76 4.95 5.38 18.59
N GLN A 77 4.47 5.68 19.79
CA GLN A 77 3.50 4.81 20.47
C GLN A 77 2.13 4.89 19.79
N ARG A 78 1.62 6.11 19.53
CA ARG A 78 0.34 6.32 18.82
C ARG A 78 0.32 5.60 17.47
N LEU A 79 1.41 5.68 16.70
CA LEU A 79 1.55 4.98 15.43
C LEU A 79 1.56 3.44 15.57
N LYS A 80 2.10 2.90 16.67
CA LYS A 80 2.02 1.45 16.94
C LYS A 80 0.60 1.00 17.26
N ASP A 81 -0.16 1.84 17.94
CA ASP A 81 -1.54 1.53 18.33
C ASP A 81 -2.49 1.62 17.12
N ALA A 82 -2.14 2.43 16.11
CA ALA A 82 -2.83 2.56 14.81
C ALA A 82 -2.44 1.51 13.75
N ASN A 83 -1.84 0.39 14.17
CA ASN A 83 -1.41 -0.67 13.26
C ASN A 83 -2.58 -1.37 12.54
N ILE A 84 -2.28 -2.13 11.48
CA ILE A 84 -3.32 -2.74 10.65
C ILE A 84 -4.12 -3.82 11.40
N SER A 85 -3.53 -4.49 12.39
CA SER A 85 -4.21 -5.52 13.20
C SER A 85 -5.26 -4.96 14.14
N THR A 86 -5.21 -3.67 14.47
CA THR A 86 -6.21 -2.99 15.32
C THR A 86 -7.34 -2.37 14.51
N SER A 87 -7.24 -2.35 13.17
CA SER A 87 -8.25 -1.77 12.28
C SER A 87 -9.01 -2.86 11.50
N PRO A 88 -10.29 -3.13 11.81
CA PRO A 88 -11.06 -4.24 11.23
C PRO A 88 -11.37 -4.07 9.73
N SER A 89 -11.08 -2.91 9.13
CA SER A 89 -11.39 -2.60 7.72
C SER A 89 -10.22 -2.78 6.76
N ARG A 90 -9.02 -3.11 7.24
CA ARG A 90 -7.81 -3.13 6.41
C ARG A 90 -7.39 -4.55 6.01
N THR A 91 -7.00 -4.71 4.75
CA THR A 91 -6.52 -5.96 4.17
C THR A 91 -5.26 -6.44 4.92
N ARG A 92 -5.39 -7.50 5.71
CA ARG A 92 -4.30 -8.10 6.49
C ARG A 92 -3.42 -9.05 5.67
N PHE A 93 -4.00 -9.73 4.69
CA PHE A 93 -3.28 -10.72 3.89
C PHE A 93 -3.16 -10.27 2.44
N ILE A 94 -1.99 -10.46 1.86
CA ILE A 94 -1.75 -10.24 0.44
C ILE A 94 -1.32 -11.54 -0.22
N THR A 95 -1.69 -11.71 -1.48
CA THR A 95 -1.35 -12.90 -2.27
C THR A 95 -0.43 -12.51 -3.42
N LEU A 96 0.76 -13.11 -3.47
CA LEU A 96 1.74 -12.91 -4.54
C LEU A 96 1.74 -14.12 -5.49
N PRO A 97 1.40 -13.92 -6.78
CA PRO A 97 1.41 -14.99 -7.78
C PRO A 97 2.78 -15.64 -7.94
N SER A 98 2.78 -16.92 -8.29
CA SER A 98 4.01 -17.67 -8.58
C SER A 98 4.82 -17.05 -9.72
N PRO A 99 6.17 -17.10 -9.65
CA PRO A 99 7.03 -16.81 -10.79
C PRO A 99 7.07 -17.92 -11.85
N VAL A 100 6.63 -19.14 -11.52
CA VAL A 100 6.69 -20.28 -12.43
C VAL A 100 5.81 -20.02 -13.65
N GLY A 101 6.39 -20.14 -14.85
CA GLY A 101 5.69 -19.89 -16.11
C GLY A 101 5.44 -18.41 -16.42
N ARG A 102 6.00 -17.47 -15.64
CA ARG A 102 5.88 -16.03 -15.90
C ARG A 102 6.63 -15.65 -17.18
N THR A 103 5.89 -15.16 -18.18
CA THR A 103 6.44 -14.70 -19.47
C THR A 103 6.68 -13.19 -19.52
N LYS A 104 5.98 -12.43 -18.68
CA LYS A 104 6.09 -10.97 -18.60
C LYS A 104 7.26 -10.54 -17.72
N HIS A 105 7.76 -9.33 -17.98
CA HIS A 105 8.78 -8.73 -17.14
C HIS A 105 8.22 -8.45 -15.73
N TYR A 106 9.04 -8.62 -14.68
CA TYR A 106 8.57 -8.56 -13.27
C TYR A 106 7.83 -7.26 -12.92
N LYS A 107 8.19 -6.13 -13.55
CA LYS A 107 7.54 -4.83 -13.34
C LYS A 107 6.06 -4.80 -13.73
N GLU A 108 5.65 -5.70 -14.62
CA GLU A 108 4.25 -5.84 -15.08
C GLU A 108 3.47 -6.86 -14.24
N CYS A 109 4.14 -7.51 -13.27
CA CYS A 109 3.58 -8.56 -12.42
C CYS A 109 3.56 -8.15 -10.95
N PHE A 110 3.54 -6.85 -10.65
CA PHE A 110 3.38 -6.38 -9.28
C PHE A 110 1.95 -6.63 -8.79
N THR A 111 1.84 -7.30 -7.65
CA THR A 111 0.65 -7.18 -6.80
C THR A 111 0.70 -5.81 -6.13
N ILE A 112 -0.32 -5.00 -6.34
CA ILE A 112 -0.41 -3.64 -5.80
C ILE A 112 -1.18 -3.67 -4.47
N PHE A 113 -0.57 -3.11 -3.44
CA PHE A 113 -1.20 -2.80 -2.16
C PHE A 113 -1.18 -1.29 -1.96
N GLU A 114 -2.34 -0.70 -1.68
CA GLU A 114 -2.47 0.74 -1.42
C GLU A 114 -2.72 0.98 0.08
N TYR A 115 -1.76 1.60 0.75
CA TYR A 115 -1.98 2.12 2.09
C TYR A 115 -2.60 3.51 2.00
N ARG A 116 -3.89 3.62 2.30
CA ARG A 116 -4.60 4.91 2.35
C ARG A 116 -4.25 5.68 3.62
N ILE A 117 -3.89 6.96 3.45
CA ILE A 117 -3.73 7.90 4.56
C ILE A 117 -5.02 8.72 4.63
N ASP A 118 -5.85 8.43 5.61
CA ASP A 118 -7.05 9.22 5.89
C ASP A 118 -6.65 10.50 6.67
N ALA A 119 -7.31 11.62 6.38
CA ALA A 119 -6.94 12.93 6.92
C ALA A 119 -7.08 13.02 8.45
N ASP A 120 -7.97 12.21 9.03
CA ASP A 120 -8.18 12.08 10.48
C ASP A 120 -7.30 10.99 11.12
N SER A 121 -6.44 10.33 10.34
CA SER A 121 -5.58 9.26 10.86
C SER A 121 -4.44 9.79 11.74
N GLU A 122 -3.97 8.94 12.64
CA GLU A 122 -2.79 9.21 13.49
C GLU A 122 -1.57 9.62 12.66
N LEU A 123 -1.36 8.98 11.50
CA LEU A 123 -0.28 9.32 10.59
C LEU A 123 -0.47 10.72 9.97
N ALA A 124 -1.68 11.04 9.52
CA ALA A 124 -1.99 12.35 8.96
C ALA A 124 -1.77 13.48 9.99
N SER A 125 -2.02 13.24 11.27
CA SER A 125 -1.77 14.23 12.33
C SER A 125 -0.30 14.67 12.48
N LEU A 126 0.64 13.89 11.91
CA LEU A 126 2.08 14.21 11.91
C LEU A 126 2.52 14.97 10.64
N LEU A 127 1.63 15.12 9.66
CA LEU A 127 1.87 15.73 8.37
C LEU A 127 1.40 17.19 8.41
N GLN A 128 2.35 18.14 8.29
CA GLN A 128 2.08 19.56 8.39
C GLN A 128 1.98 20.19 7.00
N PRO A 129 0.94 21.00 6.73
CA PRO A 129 0.83 21.78 5.50
C PRO A 129 2.09 22.61 5.18
N GLY A 130 2.40 22.72 3.89
CA GLY A 130 3.57 23.43 3.38
C GLY A 130 4.89 22.65 3.48
N LYS A 131 4.88 21.40 3.97
CA LYS A 131 6.09 20.56 4.08
C LYS A 131 6.11 19.42 3.06
N GLU A 132 7.33 19.07 2.66
CA GLU A 132 7.61 17.91 1.83
C GLU A 132 8.05 16.72 2.69
N TYR A 133 7.55 15.55 2.34
CA TYR A 133 7.79 14.29 3.03
C TYR A 133 8.28 13.24 2.05
N SER A 134 9.13 12.34 2.53
CA SER A 134 9.57 11.18 1.76
C SER A 134 9.60 9.93 2.62
N ILE A 135 9.05 8.82 2.13
CA ILE A 135 8.97 7.52 2.83
C ILE A 135 9.65 6.45 1.97
N LYS A 136 10.58 5.71 2.58
CA LYS A 136 11.36 4.65 1.91
C LYS A 136 11.66 3.48 2.86
N LEU A 137 12.02 2.33 2.30
CA LEU A 137 12.52 1.20 3.11
C LEU A 137 13.76 1.59 3.91
N ALA A 138 13.81 1.15 5.16
CA ALA A 138 14.97 1.32 6.02
C ALA A 138 16.09 0.32 5.75
N SER A 139 15.72 -0.90 5.32
CA SER A 139 16.61 -2.03 5.05
C SER A 139 15.99 -2.97 3.99
N LYS A 140 16.68 -4.07 3.67
CA LYS A 140 16.11 -5.13 2.83
C LYS A 140 15.07 -5.98 3.56
N ASP A 141 15.12 -6.06 4.89
CA ASP A 141 14.16 -6.85 5.66
C ASP A 141 12.80 -6.15 5.61
N LEU A 142 11.78 -6.87 5.10
CA LEU A 142 10.41 -6.37 5.02
C LEU A 142 9.68 -6.47 6.36
N GLY A 143 10.26 -7.12 7.38
CA GLY A 143 9.67 -7.29 8.70
C GLY A 143 8.44 -8.21 8.73
N ILE A 144 8.21 -8.97 7.65
CA ILE A 144 7.11 -9.93 7.55
C ILE A 144 7.39 -11.10 8.49
N LYS A 145 6.43 -11.35 9.39
CA LYS A 145 6.56 -12.40 10.43
C LYS A 145 5.89 -13.72 10.06
N TRP A 146 4.90 -13.67 9.17
CA TRP A 146 4.16 -14.86 8.76
C TRP A 146 3.86 -14.85 7.27
N TRP A 147 4.12 -15.98 6.63
CA TRP A 147 3.75 -16.25 5.26
C TRP A 147 3.70 -17.76 4.99
N THR A 148 2.95 -18.16 3.97
CA THR A 148 2.84 -19.56 3.55
C THR A 148 2.55 -19.68 2.05
N TYR A 149 2.73 -20.87 1.49
CA TYR A 149 2.29 -21.19 0.14
C TYR A 149 0.88 -21.74 0.11
N VAL A 150 0.10 -21.37 -0.90
CA VAL A 150 -1.27 -21.84 -1.13
C VAL A 150 -1.47 -22.31 -2.56
N ASP A 151 -2.15 -23.43 -2.73
CA ASP A 151 -2.48 -23.98 -4.04
C ASP A 151 -3.58 -23.16 -4.73
N ASP A 152 -4.62 -22.80 -3.99
CA ASP A 152 -5.72 -21.93 -4.46
C ASP A 152 -5.62 -20.54 -3.83
N PRO A 153 -5.19 -19.50 -4.58
CA PRO A 153 -5.10 -18.14 -4.07
C PRO A 153 -6.46 -17.46 -3.83
N GLN A 154 -7.57 -18.04 -4.30
CA GLN A 154 -8.92 -17.53 -4.07
C GLN A 154 -9.58 -18.15 -2.84
N ALA A 155 -9.04 -19.25 -2.32
CA ALA A 155 -9.52 -19.86 -1.10
C ALA A 155 -9.17 -18.98 0.11
N SER A 156 -10.15 -18.72 0.97
CA SER A 156 -9.91 -18.07 2.27
C SER A 156 -9.06 -18.97 3.15
N LEU A 157 -8.01 -18.43 3.76
CA LEU A 157 -7.24 -19.14 4.79
C LEU A 157 -8.13 -19.46 5.99
N SER A 158 -8.10 -20.70 6.47
CA SER A 158 -8.76 -21.06 7.73
C SER A 158 -7.95 -20.54 8.94
N GLU A 159 -8.63 -20.34 10.07
CA GLU A 159 -7.97 -19.95 11.33
C GLU A 159 -6.91 -21.00 11.76
N GLU A 160 -7.11 -22.28 11.43
CA GLU A 160 -6.11 -23.32 11.69
C GLU A 160 -4.84 -23.10 10.86
N GLN A 161 -4.98 -22.72 9.59
CA GLN A 161 -3.84 -22.41 8.73
C GLN A 161 -3.09 -21.18 9.21
N ILE A 162 -3.81 -20.13 9.62
CA ILE A 162 -3.21 -18.90 10.16
C ILE A 162 -2.48 -19.17 11.49
N SER A 163 -2.97 -20.14 12.28
CA SER A 163 -2.36 -20.55 13.54
C SER A 163 -1.12 -21.44 13.38
N GLN A 164 -0.86 -21.98 12.17
CA GLN A 164 0.35 -22.77 11.91
C GLN A 164 1.59 -21.88 11.87
N SER A 165 2.74 -22.50 12.12
CA SER A 165 4.04 -21.84 12.00
C SER A 165 4.26 -21.34 10.57
N SER A 166 4.78 -20.11 10.45
CA SER A 166 5.24 -19.57 9.18
C SER A 166 6.32 -20.44 8.55
N GLU A 167 6.43 -20.34 7.23
CA GLU A 167 7.60 -20.82 6.52
C GLU A 167 8.91 -20.20 7.09
N PRO A 168 10.02 -20.95 7.15
CA PRO A 168 11.20 -20.58 7.92
C PRO A 168 12.07 -19.51 7.25
N ALA A 169 11.91 -19.31 5.94
CA ALA A 169 12.71 -18.34 5.20
C ALA A 169 12.22 -16.90 5.42
N LYS A 170 13.14 -15.93 5.40
CA LYS A 170 12.78 -14.51 5.49
C LYS A 170 12.37 -13.95 4.13
N LEU A 171 11.36 -13.09 4.11
CA LEU A 171 11.03 -12.31 2.92
C LEU A 171 11.85 -11.02 2.88
N LEU A 172 12.76 -10.93 1.91
CA LEU A 172 13.68 -9.80 1.78
C LEU A 172 13.44 -9.06 0.46
N ASN A 173 13.61 -7.75 0.47
CA ASN A 173 13.64 -6.97 -0.75
C ASN A 173 14.85 -7.35 -1.61
N SER A 174 14.60 -7.65 -2.88
CA SER A 174 15.61 -8.12 -3.83
C SER A 174 16.69 -7.07 -4.10
N LYS A 175 16.31 -5.79 -4.10
CA LYS A 175 17.20 -4.65 -4.43
C LYS A 175 17.62 -3.86 -3.19
N PRO A 176 18.75 -3.12 -3.25
CA PRO A 176 19.15 -2.20 -2.17
C PRO A 176 18.14 -1.08 -1.90
N SER A 177 17.32 -0.73 -2.90
CA SER A 177 16.25 0.27 -2.79
C SER A 177 14.98 -0.26 -3.46
N ALA A 178 13.82 0.07 -2.87
CA ALA A 178 12.49 -0.19 -3.42
C ALA A 178 11.88 1.07 -4.06
N GLY A 179 12.66 2.13 -4.31
CA GLY A 179 12.09 3.45 -4.58
C GLY A 179 11.65 4.13 -3.28
N HIS A 180 10.82 5.16 -3.41
CA HIS A 180 10.34 5.96 -2.29
C HIS A 180 9.08 6.74 -2.70
N ALA A 181 8.18 6.96 -1.74
CA ALA A 181 7.04 7.84 -1.89
C ALA A 181 7.43 9.25 -1.48
N THR A 182 7.24 10.24 -2.35
CA THR A 182 7.48 11.66 -2.03
C THR A 182 6.22 12.46 -2.30
N PHE A 183 5.88 13.35 -1.37
CA PHE A 183 4.68 14.18 -1.48
C PHE A 183 4.81 15.46 -0.64
N THR A 184 4.10 16.48 -1.06
CA THR A 184 3.94 17.74 -0.32
C THR A 184 2.55 17.78 0.31
N VAL A 185 2.47 18.27 1.54
CA VAL A 185 1.18 18.47 2.21
C VAL A 185 0.67 19.87 1.90
N VAL A 186 -0.58 19.98 1.50
CA VAL A 186 -1.28 21.25 1.31
C VAL A 186 -2.48 21.31 2.24
N ASP A 187 -2.92 22.52 2.59
CA ASP A 187 -4.11 22.70 3.44
C ASP A 187 -5.35 22.14 2.75
N SER A 188 -5.58 22.55 1.50
CA SER A 188 -6.67 22.09 0.66
C SER A 188 -6.25 22.16 -0.81
N VAL A 189 -6.70 21.19 -1.61
CA VAL A 189 -6.58 21.24 -3.08
C VAL A 189 -7.86 21.89 -3.63
N PRO A 190 -7.76 22.87 -4.55
CA PRO A 190 -8.95 23.43 -5.18
C PRO A 190 -9.71 22.35 -5.93
N TRP A 191 -10.90 22.01 -5.46
CA TRP A 191 -11.75 21.01 -6.10
C TRP A 191 -12.45 21.60 -7.33
N PRO A 192 -12.57 20.85 -8.44
CA PRO A 192 -13.34 21.32 -9.59
C PRO A 192 -14.79 21.62 -9.19
N PRO A 193 -15.42 22.64 -9.80
CA PRO A 193 -16.81 22.96 -9.53
C PRO A 193 -17.72 21.79 -9.90
N GLU A 194 -18.81 21.62 -9.15
CA GLU A 194 -19.80 20.59 -9.41
C GLU A 194 -20.43 20.79 -10.79
N VAL A 195 -20.33 19.78 -11.66
CA VAL A 195 -20.89 19.83 -13.01
C VAL A 195 -22.36 19.45 -12.95
N SER A 196 -23.26 20.44 -13.07
CA SER A 196 -24.69 20.20 -13.22
C SER A 196 -25.07 20.15 -14.70
N THR A 197 -25.68 19.05 -15.14
CA THR A 197 -26.22 18.92 -16.49
C THR A 197 -27.73 19.12 -16.44
N ARG A 198 -28.27 20.06 -17.22
CA ARG A 198 -29.72 20.26 -17.37
C ARG A 198 -30.12 19.93 -18.81
N MET A 199 -31.02 18.97 -18.96
CA MET A 199 -31.68 18.70 -20.25
C MET A 199 -33.00 19.47 -20.32
N TYR A 200 -33.24 20.09 -21.47
CA TYR A 200 -34.51 20.72 -21.79
C TYR A 200 -35.02 20.13 -23.10
N MET A 201 -36.30 19.74 -23.12
CA MET A 201 -36.96 19.26 -24.33
C MET A 201 -37.43 20.48 -25.13
N ILE A 202 -36.94 20.64 -26.35
CA ILE A 202 -37.42 21.68 -27.26
C ILE A 202 -38.67 21.12 -27.95
N PRO A 203 -39.84 21.78 -27.85
CA PRO A 203 -41.04 21.34 -28.55
C PRO A 203 -40.80 21.39 -30.06
N ALA A 204 -41.22 20.35 -30.77
CA ALA A 204 -41.18 20.31 -32.22
C ALA A 204 -42.02 21.46 -32.78
N THR A 205 -41.40 22.34 -33.55
CA THR A 205 -42.13 23.38 -34.28
C THR A 205 -42.90 22.68 -35.40
N GLU A 206 -44.23 22.67 -35.33
CA GLU A 206 -45.07 22.22 -36.44
C GLU A 206 -44.80 23.16 -37.63
N ILE A 207 -44.15 22.61 -38.66
CA ILE A 207 -44.03 23.27 -39.95
C ILE A 207 -45.40 23.12 -40.61
N THR A 208 -46.28 24.12 -40.46
CA THR A 208 -47.47 24.24 -41.31
C THR A 208 -47.02 24.54 -42.73
N ALA A 209 -47.12 23.54 -43.61
CA ALA A 209 -47.02 23.71 -45.05
C ALA A 209 -48.31 24.37 -45.55
N GLU A 210 -48.17 25.50 -46.28
CA GLU A 210 -49.24 26.11 -47.09
C GLU A 210 -49.59 25.23 -48.31
#